data_AF-A0AAV5TE24-F1
#
_entry.id   AF-A0AAV5TE24-F1
#
_cell.length_a   1.000
_cell.length_b   1.000
_cell.length_c   1.000
_cell.angle_alpha   90.00
_cell.angle_beta   90.00
_cell.angle_gamma   90.00
#
_symmetry.space_group_name_H-M   'P 1'
#
loop_
_entity.id
_entity.type
_entity.pdbx_description
1 polymer ?
#
loop_
_entity_poly.entity_id
_entity_poly.type
_entity_poly.pdbx_seq_one_letter_code
_entity_poly.pdbx_strand_id
1 'polypeptide(L)'
;MFGFASKDASLEALFTKIGRTERQFFVSILLDSGASVDAKDNKKTAMYIDQAFVLLPRDYYILPNFISELQNYAEDLAELLREYGEMIGQEATCANHDKHFLRLIQFTQWVVELEVQIALDLWDESENRNMKLKYNAFKMAPGPDNIRATFKSVPIDSYVLAISDGVRTDDIDTNTNIVIEHSSYFMWLDALFDSNAVTTDQLTNYLALMFL
;
A
#
# COMPACT_ATOMS: atom_id res chain seq x y z
N MET A 1 -7.01 3.78 -16.36
CA MET A 1 -8.41 4.26 -16.23
C MET A 1 -8.46 5.78 -16.02
N PHE A 2 -7.44 6.38 -15.39
CA PHE A 2 -7.38 7.83 -15.11
C PHE A 2 -6.67 8.71 -16.16
N GLY A 3 -6.38 8.20 -17.36
CA GLY A 3 -5.87 9.02 -18.47
C GLY A 3 -4.48 9.66 -18.31
N PHE A 4 -3.83 9.56 -17.15
CA PHE A 4 -2.49 10.13 -16.94
C PHE A 4 -1.42 9.23 -17.56
N ALA A 5 -0.62 9.79 -18.47
CA ALA A 5 0.59 9.12 -18.94
C ALA A 5 1.56 8.95 -17.76
N SER A 6 1.88 7.71 -17.41
CA SER A 6 2.91 7.44 -16.41
C SER A 6 4.26 7.93 -16.94
N LYS A 7 4.80 8.98 -16.32
CA LYS A 7 6.14 9.50 -16.66
C LYS A 7 7.28 8.61 -16.17
N ASP A 8 7.02 7.81 -15.12
CA ASP A 8 7.97 6.86 -14.53
C ASP A 8 7.25 5.56 -14.20
N ALA A 9 7.55 4.49 -14.94
CA ALA A 9 6.84 3.22 -14.87
C ALA A 9 7.45 2.20 -13.86
N SER A 10 8.49 2.58 -13.11
CA SER A 10 9.11 1.66 -12.15
C SER A 10 8.34 1.60 -10.83
N LEU A 11 8.35 0.43 -10.20
CA LEU A 11 7.78 0.22 -8.88
C LEU A 11 8.46 1.12 -7.82
N GLU A 12 9.77 1.36 -7.95
CA GLU A 12 10.53 2.28 -7.09
C GLU A 12 9.99 3.73 -7.19
N ALA A 13 9.71 4.21 -8.41
CA ALA A 13 9.15 5.54 -8.60
C ALA A 13 7.72 5.64 -8.04
N LEU A 14 6.95 4.57 -8.12
CA LEU A 14 5.62 4.50 -7.51
C LEU A 14 5.70 4.57 -5.98
N PHE A 15 6.55 3.76 -5.33
CA PHE A 15 6.74 3.80 -3.87
C PHE A 15 7.32 5.13 -3.37
N THR A 16 8.19 5.76 -4.15
CA THR A 16 8.64 7.13 -3.88
C THR A 16 7.45 8.11 -3.86
N LYS A 17 6.48 7.95 -4.77
CA LYS A 17 5.26 8.77 -4.78
C LYS A 17 4.33 8.42 -3.62
N ILE A 18 4.19 7.14 -3.26
CA ILE A 18 3.40 6.72 -2.09
C ILE A 18 3.93 7.42 -0.84
N GLY A 19 5.24 7.31 -0.56
CA GLY A 19 5.85 7.93 0.63
C GLY A 19 5.73 9.45 0.65
N ARG A 20 5.90 10.12 -0.50
CA ARG A 20 5.67 11.57 -0.61
C ARG A 20 4.23 11.97 -0.35
N THR A 21 3.28 11.18 -0.86
CA THR A 21 1.85 11.45 -0.72
C THR A 21 1.43 11.27 0.73
N GLU A 22 1.85 10.19 1.39
CA GLU A 22 1.61 9.98 2.82
C GLU A 22 2.19 11.13 3.65
N ARG A 23 3.43 11.54 3.40
CA ARG A 23 4.06 12.69 4.07
C ARG A 23 3.24 13.99 3.90
N GLN A 24 2.68 14.21 2.73
CA GLN A 24 1.99 15.45 2.39
C GLN A 24 0.53 15.49 2.87
N PHE A 25 -0.16 14.36 2.78
CA PHE A 25 -1.61 14.27 2.99
C PHE A 25 -2.01 13.44 4.21
N PHE A 26 -1.06 12.78 4.88
CA PHE A 26 -1.32 11.83 5.98
C PHE A 26 -2.29 10.71 5.57
N VAL A 27 -2.16 10.24 4.33
CA VAL A 27 -2.93 9.13 3.78
C VAL A 27 -1.98 8.00 3.42
N SER A 28 -2.10 6.91 4.15
CA SER A 28 -1.28 5.71 4.03
C SER A 28 -2.05 4.69 3.20
N ILE A 29 -1.48 4.15 2.13
CA ILE A 29 -2.15 3.10 1.33
C ILE A 29 -1.12 2.03 1.01
N LEU A 30 -1.47 0.76 1.26
CA LEU A 30 -0.61 -0.44 1.22
C LEU A 30 0.42 -0.58 2.35
N LEU A 31 0.82 0.50 2.98
CA LEU A 31 1.63 0.50 4.18
C LEU A 31 1.42 1.83 4.90
N ASP A 32 1.65 1.82 6.21
CA ASP A 32 1.59 3.00 7.07
C ASP A 32 2.94 3.23 7.73
N SER A 33 3.23 4.47 8.12
CA SER A 33 4.48 4.77 8.80
C SER A 33 4.38 5.79 9.91
N GLY A 34 5.31 5.66 10.84
CA GLY A 34 5.45 6.60 11.95
C GLY A 34 6.86 6.59 12.53
N ALA A 35 7.35 7.78 12.88
CA ALA A 35 8.58 7.91 13.65
C ALA A 35 8.24 7.89 15.15
N SER A 36 8.91 7.02 15.91
CA SER A 36 8.72 6.93 17.38
C SER A 36 10.02 6.53 18.07
N VAL A 37 10.01 6.51 19.40
CA VAL A 37 11.15 6.04 20.20
C VAL A 37 11.47 4.59 19.82
N ASP A 38 12.76 4.28 19.65
CA ASP A 38 13.20 2.91 19.39
C ASP A 38 12.91 2.03 20.62
N ALA A 39 12.14 0.96 20.42
CA ALA A 39 11.69 0.07 21.50
C ALA A 39 12.86 -0.66 22.21
N LYS A 40 14.03 -0.79 21.57
CA LYS A 40 15.24 -1.37 22.15
C LYS A 40 16.26 -0.34 22.63
N ASP A 41 16.15 0.92 22.22
CA ASP A 41 17.02 2.02 22.66
C ASP A 41 16.24 3.34 22.81
N ASN A 42 15.79 3.63 24.03
CA ASN A 42 14.93 4.78 24.30
C ASN A 42 15.59 6.16 24.11
N LYS A 43 16.88 6.21 23.75
CA LYS A 43 17.61 7.44 23.42
C LYS A 43 17.61 7.74 21.93
N LYS A 44 17.03 6.87 21.10
CA LYS A 44 16.97 6.99 19.65
C LYS A 44 15.53 6.98 19.15
N THR A 45 15.36 7.52 17.96
CA THR A 45 14.15 7.39 17.17
C THR A 45 14.35 6.25 16.17
N ALA A 46 13.30 5.47 15.95
CA ALA A 46 13.20 4.53 14.86
C ALA A 46 12.03 4.92 13.95
N MET A 47 12.13 4.53 12.69
CA MET A 47 11.04 4.64 11.72
C MET A 47 10.29 3.32 11.69
N TYR A 48 9.02 3.32 12.05
CA TYR A 48 8.15 2.15 12.06
C TYR A 48 7.34 2.13 10.78
N ILE A 49 7.35 1.01 10.08
CA ILE A 49 6.52 0.74 8.91
C ILE A 49 5.57 -0.39 9.27
N ASP A 50 4.28 -0.11 9.18
CA ASP A 50 3.19 -0.99 9.55
C ASP A 50 2.45 -1.49 8.28
N GLN A 51 1.69 -2.56 8.43
CA GLN A 51 0.81 -3.11 7.41
C GLN A 51 -0.22 -2.09 6.92
N ALA A 52 -0.86 -2.37 5.78
CA ALA A 52 -1.94 -1.52 5.27
C ALA A 52 -3.14 -1.46 6.23
N PHE A 53 -3.93 -0.40 6.10
CA PHE A 53 -5.35 -0.47 6.46
C PHE A 53 -6.19 -0.84 5.23
N VAL A 54 -7.36 -1.43 5.50
CA VAL A 54 -8.41 -1.68 4.52
C VAL A 54 -9.62 -0.80 4.86
N LEU A 55 -10.43 -0.45 3.86
CA LEU A 55 -11.49 0.57 4.02
C LEU A 55 -12.67 0.07 4.87
N LEU A 56 -12.98 -1.22 4.81
CA LEU A 56 -13.93 -1.86 5.72
C LEU A 56 -13.19 -2.52 6.89
N PRO A 57 -13.86 -2.81 8.02
CA PRO A 57 -13.26 -3.65 9.05
C PRO A 57 -12.84 -5.02 8.48
N ARG A 58 -11.68 -5.53 8.89
CA ARG A 58 -11.08 -6.79 8.38
C ARG A 58 -12.07 -7.94 8.26
N ASP A 59 -12.96 -8.09 9.24
CA ASP A 59 -13.95 -9.17 9.28
C ASP A 59 -14.91 -9.16 8.07
N TYR A 60 -15.20 -8.01 7.48
CA TYR A 60 -16.02 -7.90 6.26
C TYR A 60 -15.37 -8.61 5.07
N TYR A 61 -14.04 -8.64 5.01
CA TYR A 61 -13.31 -9.29 3.93
C TYR A 61 -13.12 -10.79 4.12
N ILE A 62 -13.25 -11.28 5.36
CA ILE A 62 -12.85 -12.65 5.72
C ILE A 62 -14.05 -13.53 6.05
N LEU A 63 -15.06 -12.99 6.72
CA LEU A 63 -16.20 -13.79 7.15
C LEU A 63 -17.19 -13.97 5.99
N PRO A 64 -17.60 -15.22 5.66
CA PRO A 64 -18.48 -15.50 4.53
C PRO A 64 -19.84 -14.79 4.56
N ASN A 65 -20.28 -14.31 5.73
CA ASN A 65 -21.56 -13.65 5.89
C ASN A 65 -21.60 -12.25 5.28
N PHE A 66 -20.45 -11.67 4.90
CA PHE A 66 -20.34 -10.31 4.36
C PHE A 66 -20.12 -10.26 2.85
N ILE A 67 -20.32 -11.38 2.13
CA ILE A 67 -20.12 -11.43 0.67
C ILE A 67 -21.02 -10.41 -0.05
N SER A 68 -22.27 -10.23 0.41
CA SER A 68 -23.17 -9.22 -0.15
C SER A 68 -22.66 -7.79 0.03
N GLU A 69 -22.05 -7.50 1.17
CA GLU A 69 -21.49 -6.21 1.52
C GLU A 69 -20.26 -5.90 0.67
N LEU A 70 -19.41 -6.89 0.41
CA LEU A 70 -18.28 -6.76 -0.51
C LEU A 70 -18.73 -6.54 -1.96
N GLN A 71 -19.83 -7.17 -2.38
CA GLN A 71 -20.41 -6.97 -3.71
C GLN A 71 -20.98 -5.56 -3.86
N ASN A 72 -21.77 -5.10 -2.88
CA ASN A 72 -22.30 -3.73 -2.87
C ASN A 72 -21.17 -2.71 -2.84
N TYR A 73 -20.12 -2.95 -2.05
CA TYR A 73 -18.94 -2.08 -2.02
C TYR A 73 -18.25 -1.98 -3.38
N ALA A 74 -18.10 -3.09 -4.13
CA ALA A 74 -17.57 -3.04 -5.49
C ALA A 74 -18.48 -2.23 -6.45
N GLU A 75 -19.80 -2.31 -6.29
CA GLU A 75 -20.78 -1.54 -7.06
C GLU A 75 -20.71 -0.04 -6.74
N ASP A 76 -20.62 0.32 -5.46
CA ASP A 76 -20.47 1.70 -4.99
C ASP A 76 -19.19 2.34 -5.54
N LEU A 77 -18.07 1.61 -5.53
CA LEU A 77 -16.82 2.07 -6.16
C LEU A 77 -16.97 2.29 -7.68
N ALA A 78 -17.76 1.44 -8.35
CA ALA A 78 -17.96 1.55 -9.80
C ALA A 78 -18.82 2.77 -10.14
N GLU A 79 -19.82 3.04 -9.31
CA GLU A 79 -20.62 4.26 -9.38
C GLU A 79 -19.78 5.51 -9.11
N LEU A 80 -18.97 5.53 -8.05
CA LEU A 80 -18.06 6.63 -7.75
C LEU A 80 -17.15 6.97 -8.94
N LEU A 81 -16.54 5.95 -9.55
CA LEU A 81 -15.68 6.16 -10.72
C LEU A 81 -16.45 6.65 -11.95
N ARG A 82 -17.69 6.18 -12.14
CA ARG A 82 -18.58 6.68 -13.20
C ARG A 82 -18.86 8.16 -13.00
N GLU A 83 -19.31 8.56 -11.82
CA GLU A 83 -19.65 9.95 -11.49
C GLU A 83 -18.42 10.87 -11.55
N TYR A 84 -17.28 10.42 -11.02
CA TYR A 84 -16.03 11.16 -11.11
C TYR A 84 -15.64 11.41 -12.58
N GLY A 85 -15.71 10.38 -13.43
CA GLY A 85 -15.41 10.48 -14.86
C GLY A 85 -16.34 11.46 -15.59
N GLU A 86 -17.65 11.42 -15.29
CA GLU A 86 -18.63 12.38 -15.81
C GLU A 86 -18.30 13.81 -15.38
N MET A 87 -17.94 14.02 -14.11
CA MET A 87 -17.59 15.34 -13.58
C MET A 87 -16.34 15.96 -14.22
N ILE A 88 -15.30 15.16 -14.48
CA ILE A 88 -14.05 15.67 -15.08
C ILE A 88 -14.06 15.66 -16.61
N GLY A 89 -15.18 15.25 -17.23
CA GLY A 89 -15.29 15.12 -18.68
C GLY A 89 -14.35 14.05 -19.27
N GLN A 90 -13.92 13.08 -18.46
CA GLN A 90 -13.10 11.95 -18.86
C GLN A 90 -13.84 10.66 -18.53
N GLU A 91 -14.88 10.38 -19.31
CA GLU A 91 -15.53 9.07 -19.24
C GLU A 91 -14.50 7.96 -19.47
N ALA A 92 -14.62 6.86 -18.73
CA ALA A 92 -13.70 5.73 -18.83
C ALA A 92 -13.76 5.10 -20.23
N THR A 93 -12.94 5.56 -21.16
CA THR A 93 -13.02 5.10 -22.57
C THR A 93 -12.60 3.65 -22.74
N CYS A 94 -13.35 2.93 -23.57
CA CYS A 94 -13.07 1.56 -24.00
C CYS A 94 -13.09 1.55 -25.52
N ALA A 95 -12.19 0.78 -26.16
CA ALA A 95 -12.13 0.67 -27.63
C ALA A 95 -13.44 0.18 -28.28
N ASN A 96 -14.39 -0.36 -27.49
CA ASN A 96 -15.75 -0.69 -27.89
C ASN A 96 -16.73 0.06 -26.98
N HIS A 97 -17.46 1.03 -27.55
CA HIS A 97 -18.27 2.04 -26.86
C HIS A 97 -19.51 1.53 -26.09
N ASP A 98 -19.83 0.23 -26.12
CA ASP A 98 -21.10 -0.26 -25.60
C ASP A 98 -21.06 -0.75 -24.13
N LYS A 99 -19.88 -0.79 -23.49
CA LYS A 99 -19.70 -1.49 -22.19
C LYS A 99 -18.78 -0.77 -21.18
N HIS A 100 -18.82 0.55 -21.14
CA HIS A 100 -17.99 1.35 -20.23
C HIS A 100 -18.20 0.98 -18.76
N PHE A 101 -19.46 0.82 -18.34
CA PHE A 101 -19.82 0.48 -16.95
C PHE A 101 -19.38 -0.94 -16.54
N LEU A 102 -19.44 -1.92 -17.46
CA LEU A 102 -19.01 -3.29 -17.16
C LEU A 102 -17.51 -3.39 -16.86
N ARG A 103 -16.66 -2.54 -17.46
CA ARG A 103 -15.24 -2.49 -17.12
C ARG A 103 -14.97 -1.82 -15.78
N LEU A 104 -15.78 -0.83 -15.40
CA LEU A 104 -15.72 -0.24 -14.06
C LEU A 104 -16.02 -1.31 -13.00
N ILE A 105 -17.11 -2.07 -13.18
CA ILE A 105 -17.45 -3.20 -12.30
C ILE A 105 -16.31 -4.23 -12.24
N GLN A 106 -15.75 -4.64 -13.38
CA GLN A 106 -14.63 -5.61 -13.38
C GLN A 106 -13.40 -5.08 -12.65
N PHE A 107 -13.10 -3.79 -12.82
CA PHE A 107 -11.98 -3.16 -12.11
C PHE A 107 -12.24 -3.08 -10.61
N THR A 108 -13.44 -2.68 -10.19
CA THR A 108 -13.75 -2.56 -8.75
C THR A 108 -13.92 -3.91 -8.08
N GLN A 109 -14.39 -4.93 -8.79
CA GLN A 109 -14.32 -6.33 -8.33
C GLN A 109 -12.86 -6.75 -8.09
N TRP A 110 -11.96 -6.47 -9.02
CA TRP A 110 -10.53 -6.72 -8.83
C TRP A 110 -9.95 -5.94 -7.64
N VAL A 111 -10.38 -4.69 -7.41
CA VAL A 111 -9.99 -3.90 -6.23
C VAL A 111 -10.43 -4.60 -4.94
N VAL A 112 -11.69 -5.02 -4.85
CA VAL A 112 -12.20 -5.74 -3.68
C VAL A 112 -11.48 -7.08 -3.48
N GLU A 113 -11.18 -7.81 -4.56
CA GLU A 113 -10.38 -9.05 -4.50
C GLU A 113 -8.94 -8.79 -4.00
N LEU A 114 -8.33 -7.67 -4.37
CA LEU A 114 -7.03 -7.26 -3.84
C LEU A 114 -7.13 -6.92 -2.35
N GLU A 115 -8.15 -6.17 -1.93
CA GLU A 115 -8.37 -5.83 -0.52
C GLU A 115 -8.67 -7.07 0.34
N VAL A 116 -9.36 -8.08 -0.21
CA VAL A 116 -9.53 -9.38 0.45
C VAL A 116 -8.17 -10.05 0.67
N GLN A 117 -7.29 -10.07 -0.33
CA GLN A 117 -5.95 -10.63 -0.16
C GLN A 117 -5.14 -9.85 0.89
N ILE A 118 -5.17 -8.50 0.84
CA ILE A 118 -4.56 -7.66 1.87
C ILE A 118 -5.08 -8.07 3.25
N ALA A 119 -6.40 -8.09 3.44
CA ALA A 119 -7.05 -8.38 4.71
C ALA A 119 -6.69 -9.78 5.27
N LEU A 120 -6.56 -10.79 4.40
CA LEU A 120 -6.14 -12.14 4.79
C LEU A 120 -4.71 -12.16 5.35
N ASP A 121 -3.81 -11.34 4.81
CA ASP A 121 -2.41 -11.24 5.22
C ASP A 121 -2.15 -10.21 6.34
N LEU A 122 -3.14 -9.35 6.67
CA LEU A 122 -3.11 -8.51 7.86
C LEU A 122 -3.20 -9.36 9.13
N TRP A 123 -2.42 -9.01 10.15
CA TRP A 123 -2.58 -9.58 11.49
C TRP A 123 -3.91 -9.15 12.10
N ASP A 124 -4.52 -10.06 12.85
CA ASP A 124 -5.71 -9.75 13.63
C ASP A 124 -5.38 -8.96 14.92
N GLU A 125 -6.40 -8.53 15.66
CA GLU A 125 -6.23 -7.76 16.89
C GLU A 125 -5.47 -8.54 17.98
N SER A 126 -5.58 -9.87 17.99
CA SER A 126 -4.95 -10.73 18.99
C SER A 126 -3.44 -10.82 18.77
N GLU A 127 -3.02 -10.96 17.50
CA GLU A 127 -1.62 -11.00 17.08
C GLU A 127 -0.96 -9.62 17.28
N ASN A 128 -1.72 -8.55 17.01
CA ASN A 128 -1.27 -7.17 17.23
C ASN A 128 -0.87 -6.83 18.67
N ARG A 129 -1.32 -7.62 19.66
CA ARG A 129 -0.96 -7.41 21.08
C ARG A 129 0.46 -7.87 21.42
N ASN A 130 1.12 -8.64 20.55
CA ASN A 130 2.46 -9.15 20.81
C ASN A 130 3.55 -8.20 20.31
N MET A 131 3.87 -7.19 21.12
CA MET A 131 4.88 -6.17 20.84
C MET A 131 6.29 -6.73 20.52
N LYS A 132 6.62 -7.94 20.97
CA LYS A 132 7.92 -8.56 20.66
C LYS A 132 8.02 -9.01 19.22
N LEU A 133 6.92 -9.45 18.61
CA LEU A 133 6.89 -9.89 17.22
C LEU A 133 6.85 -8.70 16.24
N LYS A 134 6.45 -7.53 16.72
CA LYS A 134 6.42 -6.27 15.98
C LYS A 134 7.78 -5.60 15.80
N TYR A 135 8.82 -6.01 16.53
CA TYR A 135 10.13 -5.36 16.41
C TYR A 135 11.06 -6.13 15.47
N ASN A 136 10.96 -5.86 14.16
CA ASN A 136 11.87 -6.38 13.14
C ASN A 136 12.68 -5.23 12.54
N ALA A 137 13.85 -4.98 13.12
CA ALA A 137 14.69 -3.84 12.74
C ALA A 137 15.65 -4.17 11.59
N PHE A 138 15.69 -3.28 10.61
CA PHE A 138 16.56 -3.29 9.45
C PHE A 138 17.33 -1.99 9.32
N LYS A 139 18.33 -2.00 8.45
CA LYS A 139 19.17 -0.86 8.08
C LYS A 139 18.97 -0.48 6.61
N MET A 140 19.13 0.81 6.32
CA MET A 140 19.22 1.33 4.95
C MET A 140 20.61 1.11 4.36
N ALA A 141 21.66 1.19 5.19
CA ALA A 141 23.04 0.92 4.78
C ALA A 141 23.22 -0.52 4.25
N PRO A 142 24.12 -0.75 3.27
CA PRO A 142 24.45 -2.08 2.79
C PRO A 142 24.98 -3.00 3.91
N GLY A 143 24.52 -4.25 3.94
CA GLY A 143 24.90 -5.23 4.95
C GLY A 143 23.91 -6.39 5.07
N PRO A 144 24.14 -7.35 5.99
CA PRO A 144 23.21 -8.46 6.21
C PRO A 144 21.85 -8.01 6.74
N ASP A 145 21.81 -6.91 7.50
CA ASP A 145 20.57 -6.34 8.05
C ASP A 145 19.91 -5.32 7.10
N ASN A 146 20.36 -5.26 5.84
CA ASN A 146 19.84 -4.33 4.86
C ASN A 146 18.40 -4.69 4.47
N ILE A 147 17.52 -3.70 4.42
CA ILE A 147 16.11 -3.92 4.11
C ILE A 147 15.88 -4.54 2.71
N ARG A 148 16.65 -4.13 1.68
CA ARG A 148 16.58 -4.70 0.32
C ARG A 148 17.14 -6.12 0.22
N ALA A 149 17.97 -6.54 1.18
CA ALA A 149 18.44 -7.92 1.20
C ALA A 149 17.31 -8.90 1.58
N THR A 150 16.32 -8.41 2.33
CA THR A 150 15.17 -9.19 2.82
C THR A 150 13.96 -9.03 1.91
N PHE A 151 13.57 -7.80 1.58
CA PHE A 151 12.44 -7.49 0.69
C PHE A 151 13.01 -7.00 -0.64
N LYS A 152 13.05 -7.88 -1.64
CA LYS A 152 13.74 -7.61 -2.91
C LYS A 152 12.85 -6.91 -3.93
N SER A 153 11.56 -7.18 -3.86
CA SER A 153 10.55 -6.78 -4.83
C SER A 153 9.70 -5.63 -4.31
N VAL A 154 9.52 -5.48 -2.98
CA VAL A 154 8.94 -4.26 -2.38
C VAL A 154 10.05 -3.20 -2.20
N PRO A 155 9.97 -2.02 -2.85
CA PRO A 155 10.96 -0.97 -2.71
C PRO A 155 10.69 -0.11 -1.45
N ILE A 156 10.74 -0.75 -0.28
CA ILE A 156 10.47 -0.12 1.03
C ILE A 156 11.46 1.02 1.29
N ASP A 157 12.71 0.86 0.87
CA ASP A 157 13.75 1.87 1.01
C ASP A 157 13.40 3.16 0.26
N SER A 158 12.84 3.04 -0.95
CA SER A 158 12.42 4.17 -1.79
C SER A 158 11.29 4.94 -1.12
N TYR A 159 10.35 4.21 -0.52
CA TYR A 159 9.29 4.79 0.30
C TYR A 159 9.85 5.48 1.55
N VAL A 160 10.74 4.83 2.32
CA VAL A 160 11.34 5.38 3.55
C VAL A 160 12.09 6.68 3.28
N LEU A 161 12.88 6.72 2.21
CA LEU A 161 13.59 7.94 1.80
C LEU A 161 12.61 9.05 1.40
N ALA A 162 11.51 8.70 0.73
CA ALA A 162 10.52 9.66 0.26
C ALA A 162 9.69 10.29 1.39
N ILE A 163 9.26 9.50 2.37
CA ILE A 163 8.51 10.01 3.53
C ILE A 163 9.39 10.85 4.45
N SER A 164 10.69 10.57 4.44
CA SER A 164 11.69 11.29 5.23
C SER A 164 12.32 12.47 4.49
N ASP A 165 11.88 12.76 3.26
CA ASP A 165 12.40 13.85 2.44
C ASP A 165 12.26 15.19 3.20
N GLY A 166 13.39 15.91 3.36
CA GLY A 166 13.50 17.11 4.18
C GLY A 166 14.04 16.91 5.60
N VAL A 167 14.22 15.66 6.05
CA VAL A 167 15.06 15.30 7.21
C VAL A 167 16.50 15.12 6.70
N ARG A 168 17.53 15.32 7.56
CA ARG A 168 18.93 15.05 7.17
C ARG A 168 19.07 13.57 6.83
N THR A 169 19.18 13.25 5.55
CA THR A 169 19.22 11.88 5.00
C THR A 169 20.32 11.03 5.61
N ASP A 170 21.44 11.67 5.96
CA ASP A 170 22.62 11.08 6.58
C ASP A 170 22.28 10.33 7.90
N ASP A 171 21.30 10.83 8.65
CA ASP A 171 20.87 10.26 9.94
C ASP A 171 19.99 9.00 9.74
N ILE A 172 19.27 8.92 8.62
CA ILE A 172 18.42 7.78 8.29
C ILE A 172 19.25 6.62 7.76
N ASP A 173 20.21 6.92 6.90
CA ASP A 173 21.04 5.91 6.26
C ASP A 173 21.95 5.17 7.25
N THR A 174 22.41 5.86 8.30
CA THR A 174 23.47 5.34 9.18
C THR A 174 23.01 5.03 10.61
N ASN A 175 22.08 5.81 11.16
CA ASN A 175 21.81 5.80 12.61
C ASN A 175 20.38 5.37 12.98
N THR A 176 19.45 5.38 12.01
CA THR A 176 18.05 5.07 12.25
C THR A 176 17.77 3.59 11.99
N ASN A 177 16.95 2.96 12.83
CA ASN A 177 16.39 1.64 12.56
C ASN A 177 15.10 1.81 11.77
N ILE A 178 14.95 1.01 10.71
CA ILE A 178 13.68 0.83 10.02
C ILE A 178 13.03 -0.42 10.60
N VAL A 179 11.97 -0.25 11.37
CA VAL A 179 11.27 -1.34 12.05
C VAL A 179 10.06 -1.72 11.23
N ILE A 180 10.06 -2.94 10.69
CA ILE A 180 8.89 -3.52 10.02
C ILE A 180 8.05 -4.23 11.07
N GLU A 181 6.84 -3.74 11.34
CA GLU A 181 6.01 -4.32 12.39
C GLU A 181 5.52 -5.72 12.03
N HIS A 182 4.90 -5.88 10.87
CA HIS A 182 4.22 -7.11 10.49
C HIS A 182 4.96 -7.80 9.34
N SER A 183 6.12 -8.37 9.65
CA SER A 183 7.01 -8.92 8.63
C SER A 183 6.35 -9.94 7.69
N SER A 184 5.32 -10.68 8.14
CA SER A 184 4.58 -11.61 7.27
C SER A 184 3.79 -10.88 6.16
N TYR A 185 3.15 -9.76 6.48
CA TYR A 185 2.45 -8.93 5.49
C TYR A 185 3.43 -8.43 4.42
N PHE A 186 4.60 -7.93 4.83
CA PHE A 186 5.62 -7.46 3.89
C PHE A 186 6.25 -8.59 3.08
N MET A 187 6.34 -9.82 3.62
CA MET A 187 6.75 -11.00 2.86
C MET A 187 5.72 -11.41 1.81
N TRP A 188 4.42 -11.34 2.14
CA TRP A 188 3.35 -11.53 1.17
C TRP A 188 3.41 -10.47 0.07
N LEU A 189 3.57 -9.20 0.44
CA LEU A 189 3.66 -8.09 -0.51
C LEU A 189 4.89 -8.22 -1.44
N ASP A 190 6.02 -8.70 -0.92
CA ASP A 190 7.22 -8.99 -1.70
C ASP A 190 6.97 -10.09 -2.74
N ALA A 191 6.31 -11.18 -2.33
CA ALA A 191 5.92 -12.26 -3.23
C ALA A 191 4.88 -11.84 -4.28
N LEU A 192 3.94 -10.96 -3.90
CA LEU A 192 2.93 -10.41 -4.81
C LEU A 192 3.58 -9.65 -5.97
N PHE A 193 4.62 -8.86 -5.68
CA PHE A 193 5.38 -8.13 -6.71
C PHE A 193 6.39 -9.01 -7.45
N ASP A 194 7.07 -9.93 -6.76
CA ASP A 194 8.02 -10.86 -7.40
C ASP A 194 7.34 -11.74 -8.46
N SER A 195 6.12 -12.19 -8.18
CA SER A 195 5.32 -13.01 -9.09
C SER A 195 4.66 -12.23 -10.23
N ASN A 196 4.74 -10.90 -10.23
CA ASN A 196 3.95 -10.02 -11.12
C ASN A 196 2.43 -10.29 -11.06
N ALA A 197 1.91 -10.75 -9.92
CA ALA A 197 0.47 -10.97 -9.74
C ALA A 197 -0.33 -9.65 -9.81
N VAL A 198 0.32 -8.53 -9.46
CA VAL A 198 -0.21 -7.17 -9.62
C VAL A 198 0.76 -6.34 -10.45
N THR A 199 0.26 -5.75 -11.53
CA THR A 199 1.06 -4.84 -12.37
C THR A 199 1.15 -3.44 -11.75
N THR A 200 2.21 -2.69 -12.08
CA THR A 200 2.35 -1.28 -11.66
C THR A 200 1.14 -0.42 -12.07
N ASP A 201 0.55 -0.69 -13.23
CA ASP A 201 -0.64 0.03 -13.70
C ASP A 201 -1.88 -0.29 -12.86
N GLN A 202 -2.10 -1.57 -12.54
CA GLN A 202 -3.16 -1.99 -11.62
C GLN A 202 -3.00 -1.34 -10.25
N LEU A 203 -1.78 -1.38 -9.68
CA LEU A 203 -1.47 -0.76 -8.40
C LEU A 203 -1.69 0.75 -8.44
N THR A 204 -1.26 1.42 -9.51
CA THR A 204 -1.46 2.87 -9.68
C THR A 204 -2.94 3.23 -9.73
N ASN A 205 -3.77 2.46 -10.45
CA ASN A 205 -5.21 2.71 -10.48
C ASN A 205 -5.86 2.40 -9.13
N TYR A 206 -5.43 1.36 -8.40
CA TYR A 206 -5.89 1.08 -7.04
C TYR A 206 -5.59 2.25 -6.09
N LEU A 207 -4.34 2.69 -6.05
CA LEU A 207 -3.92 3.83 -5.23
C LEU A 207 -4.73 5.09 -5.56
N ALA A 208 -4.91 5.40 -6.85
CA ALA A 208 -5.69 6.54 -7.28
C ALA A 208 -7.17 6.46 -6.81
N LEU A 209 -7.78 5.27 -6.88
CA LEU A 209 -9.14 5.07 -6.36
C LEU A 209 -9.22 5.27 -4.84
N MET A 210 -8.24 4.80 -4.08
CA MET A 210 -8.20 4.98 -2.62
C MET A 210 -8.04 6.46 -2.19
N PHE A 211 -7.69 7.35 -3.12
CA PHE A 211 -7.60 8.80 -2.90
C PHE A 211 -8.85 9.59 -3.32
N LEU A 212 -9.78 8.97 -4.05
CA LEU A 212 -11.05 9.59 -4.47
C LEU A 212 -12.09 9.52 -3.35
#